data_AF-A0A7Y6F132-F1
#
_entry.id   AF-A0A7Y6F132-F1
#
_cell.length_a   1.000
_cell.length_b   1.000
_cell.length_c   1.000
_cell.angle_alpha   90.00
_cell.angle_beta   90.00
_cell.angle_gamma   90.00
#
_symmetry.space_group_name_H-M   'P 1'
#
loop_
_entity.id
_entity.type
_entity.pdbx_description
1 polymer ?
#
loop_
_entity_poly.entity_id
_entity_poly.type
_entity_poly.pdbx_seq_one_letter_code
_entity_poly.pdbx_strand_id
1 'polypeptide(L)'
;MDELHEAQQLWLAEAVAFSVRRRVEKAAGVRAPDEPARLARGPEGSLAYCPDPEAHPTARLAEVVRALRPAAGPACPLCGGTGPDAAVSWGSGRRRHLLCARCGSNLRAAVTAPGPALVRVRAERRRQVWRRTV
;
A
#
# COMPACT_ATOMS: atom_id res chain seq x y z
N MET A 1 -22.08 1.65 15.18
CA MET A 1 -20.89 0.93 15.74
C MET A 1 -20.58 -0.35 14.97
N ASP A 2 -21.57 -0.97 14.33
CA ASP A 2 -21.42 -2.32 13.75
C ASP A 2 -20.51 -2.38 12.51
N GLU A 3 -20.55 -1.37 11.65
CA GLU A 3 -19.79 -1.37 10.40
C GLU A 3 -18.27 -1.27 10.60
N LEU A 4 -17.82 -0.38 11.49
CA LEU A 4 -16.40 -0.27 11.84
C LEU A 4 -15.89 -1.57 12.46
N HIS A 5 -16.69 -2.17 13.33
CA HIS A 5 -16.34 -3.42 13.98
C HIS A 5 -16.25 -4.57 12.95
N GLU A 6 -17.23 -4.69 12.05
CA GLU A 6 -17.21 -5.68 10.96
C GLU A 6 -15.94 -5.55 10.11
N ALA A 7 -15.61 -4.32 9.69
CA ALA A 7 -14.40 -4.03 8.93
C ALA A 7 -13.12 -4.36 9.71
N GLN A 8 -13.10 -4.05 11.01
CA GLN A 8 -11.99 -4.37 11.90
C GLN A 8 -11.79 -5.89 12.02
N GLN A 9 -12.85 -6.67 12.14
CA GLN A 9 -12.75 -8.14 12.21
C GLN A 9 -12.18 -8.73 10.91
N LEU A 10 -12.62 -8.23 9.76
CA LEU A 10 -12.06 -8.64 8.46
C LEU A 10 -10.56 -8.32 8.37
N TRP A 11 -10.18 -7.12 8.81
CA TRP A 11 -8.77 -6.71 8.81
C TRP A 11 -7.92 -7.58 9.73
N LEU A 12 -8.42 -7.87 10.95
CA LEU A 12 -7.72 -8.70 11.93
C LEU A 12 -7.54 -10.13 11.43
N ALA A 13 -8.58 -10.73 10.83
CA ALA A 13 -8.52 -12.07 10.29
C ALA A 13 -7.42 -12.20 9.21
N GLU A 14 -7.37 -11.27 8.26
CA GLU A 14 -6.34 -11.24 7.22
C GLU A 14 -4.94 -10.97 7.80
N ALA A 15 -4.84 -10.08 8.79
CA ALA A 15 -3.59 -9.79 9.48
C ALA A 15 -3.02 -11.01 10.22
N VAL A 16 -3.89 -11.81 10.85
CA VAL A 16 -3.53 -13.07 11.51
C VAL A 16 -3.08 -14.09 10.47
N ALA A 17 -3.86 -14.30 9.41
CA ALA A 17 -3.53 -15.24 8.32
C ALA A 17 -2.16 -14.92 7.70
N PHE A 18 -1.89 -13.65 7.39
CA PHE A 18 -0.59 -13.20 6.89
C PHE A 18 0.54 -13.49 7.89
N SER A 19 0.30 -13.27 9.19
CA SER A 19 1.32 -13.49 10.22
C SER A 19 1.69 -14.97 10.37
N VAL A 20 0.71 -15.86 10.31
CA VAL A 20 0.91 -17.32 10.36
C VAL A 20 1.71 -17.77 9.15
N ARG A 21 1.33 -17.34 7.94
CA ARG A 21 2.07 -17.65 6.72
C ARG A 21 3.51 -17.15 6.76
N ARG A 22 3.74 -15.89 7.16
CA ARG A 22 5.10 -15.33 7.31
C ARG A 22 5.96 -16.09 8.30
N ARG A 23 5.39 -16.67 9.37
CA ARG A 23 6.17 -17.49 10.31
C ARG A 23 6.70 -18.75 9.64
N VAL A 24 5.85 -19.45 8.87
CA VAL A 24 6.24 -20.64 8.09
C VAL A 24 7.29 -20.28 7.05
N GLU A 25 7.06 -19.24 6.24
CA GLU A 25 8.00 -18.78 5.22
C GLU A 25 9.36 -18.40 5.84
N LYS A 26 9.38 -17.67 6.96
CA LYS A 26 10.63 -17.33 7.66
C LYS A 26 11.36 -18.56 8.17
N ALA A 27 10.65 -19.54 8.71
CA ALA A 27 11.24 -20.81 9.15
C ALA A 27 11.87 -21.58 7.98
N ALA A 28 11.28 -21.48 6.79
CA ALA A 28 11.82 -22.02 5.54
C ALA A 28 12.93 -21.16 4.90
N GLY A 29 13.39 -20.08 5.56
CA GLY A 29 14.45 -19.21 5.05
C GLY A 29 13.99 -18.14 4.05
N VAL A 30 12.69 -18.06 3.74
CA VAL A 30 12.12 -17.10 2.79
C VAL A 30 12.03 -15.69 3.41
N ARG A 31 12.93 -14.80 2.95
CA ARG A 31 13.08 -13.44 3.50
C ARG A 31 12.04 -12.45 2.99
N ALA A 32 11.68 -12.54 1.71
CA ALA A 32 10.60 -11.75 1.11
C ALA A 32 9.33 -12.62 1.00
N PRO A 33 8.14 -12.10 1.35
CA PRO A 33 6.91 -12.86 1.17
C PRO A 33 6.64 -13.15 -0.30
N ASP A 34 6.15 -14.36 -0.60
CA ASP A 34 5.76 -14.75 -1.96
C ASP A 34 4.54 -13.95 -2.46
N GLU A 35 3.57 -13.72 -1.57
CA GLU A 35 2.46 -12.80 -1.79
C GLU A 35 2.49 -11.69 -0.72
N PRO A 36 2.47 -10.40 -1.12
CA PRO A 36 2.40 -9.31 -0.15
C PRO A 36 1.14 -9.45 0.72
N ALA A 37 1.16 -8.85 1.92
CA ALA A 37 -0.07 -8.75 2.71
C ALA A 37 -1.14 -8.05 1.86
N ARG A 38 -2.33 -8.65 1.74
CA ARG A 38 -3.45 -8.04 1.01
C ARG A 38 -3.77 -6.66 1.60
N LEU A 39 -3.70 -6.58 2.94
CA LEU A 39 -3.80 -5.34 3.68
C LEU A 39 -2.40 -4.91 4.11
N ALA A 40 -1.85 -3.94 3.37
CA ALA A 40 -0.52 -3.44 3.65
C ALA A 40 -0.49 -2.68 5.00
N ARG A 41 0.65 -2.77 5.70
CA ARG A 41 0.87 -2.17 7.02
C ARG A 41 1.65 -0.86 6.86
N GLY A 42 1.08 0.25 7.33
CA GLY A 42 1.75 1.55 7.47
C GLY A 42 0.95 2.74 6.90
N PRO A 43 1.25 3.98 7.33
CA PRO A 43 0.50 5.19 6.95
C PRO A 43 0.56 5.51 5.44
N GLU A 44 1.62 5.09 4.75
CA GLU A 44 1.84 5.34 3.30
C GLU A 44 1.59 4.09 2.43
N GLY A 45 1.23 2.98 3.08
CA GLY A 45 0.83 1.71 2.48
C GLY A 45 -0.55 1.28 2.96
N SER A 46 -1.38 2.23 3.43
CA SER A 46 -2.71 1.90 3.92
C SER A 46 -3.63 1.52 2.76
N LEU A 47 -4.54 0.61 3.09
CA LEU A 47 -5.67 0.24 2.26
C LEU A 47 -6.46 1.50 1.92
N ALA A 48 -6.60 1.83 0.63
CA ALA A 48 -7.33 3.01 0.18
C ALA A 48 -6.86 4.33 0.83
N TYR A 49 -5.56 4.59 0.83
CA TYR A 49 -5.08 5.95 1.06
C TYR A 49 -5.83 6.91 0.12
N CYS A 50 -6.52 7.86 0.73
CA CYS A 50 -7.31 8.87 0.04
C CYS A 50 -6.82 10.23 0.54
N PRO A 51 -6.08 11.00 -0.29
CA PRO A 51 -5.55 12.29 0.14
C PRO A 51 -6.63 13.37 0.30
N ASP A 52 -7.76 13.20 -0.38
CA ASP A 52 -8.90 14.11 -0.33
C ASP A 52 -10.03 13.47 0.48
N PRO A 53 -10.34 13.96 1.69
CA PRO A 53 -11.39 13.39 2.53
C PRO A 53 -12.79 13.55 1.94
N GLU A 54 -13.00 14.40 0.93
CA GLU A 54 -14.29 14.56 0.25
C GLU A 54 -14.48 13.55 -0.88
N ALA A 55 -13.39 13.01 -1.43
CA ALA A 55 -13.42 12.08 -2.55
C ALA A 55 -13.18 10.63 -2.08
N HIS A 56 -14.13 10.03 -1.36
CA HIS A 56 -14.01 8.67 -0.83
C HIS A 56 -15.07 7.69 -1.39
N PRO A 57 -14.85 6.36 -1.32
CA PRO A 57 -15.89 5.38 -1.63
C PRO A 57 -17.11 5.56 -0.73
N THR A 58 -18.30 5.40 -1.31
CA THR A 58 -19.58 5.43 -0.61
C THR A 58 -20.09 4.04 -0.21
N ALA A 59 -19.39 2.98 -0.65
CA ALA A 59 -19.69 1.61 -0.27
C ALA A 59 -19.39 1.37 1.22
N ARG A 60 -19.98 0.32 1.79
CA ARG A 60 -19.79 -0.02 3.21
C ARG A 60 -18.32 -0.32 3.49
N LEU A 61 -17.80 0.07 4.65
CA LEU A 61 -16.40 -0.09 5.01
C LEU A 61 -15.94 -1.56 4.96
N ALA A 62 -16.81 -2.49 5.34
CA ALA A 62 -16.53 -3.93 5.23
C ALA A 62 -16.38 -4.39 3.77
N GLU A 63 -17.17 -3.83 2.84
CA GLU A 63 -17.05 -4.11 1.41
C GLU A 63 -15.77 -3.48 0.85
N VAL A 64 -15.45 -2.26 1.27
CA VAL A 64 -14.20 -1.57 0.90
C VAL A 64 -12.99 -2.40 1.32
N VAL A 65 -12.96 -2.91 2.55
CA VAL A 65 -11.87 -3.77 3.06
C VAL A 65 -11.75 -5.09 2.29
N ARG A 66 -12.88 -5.71 1.89
CA ARG A 66 -12.87 -6.95 1.08
C ARG A 66 -12.37 -6.70 -0.35
N ALA A 67 -12.79 -5.58 -0.94
CA ALA A 67 -12.50 -5.24 -2.33
C ALA A 67 -11.07 -4.74 -2.55
N LEU A 68 -10.43 -4.22 -1.50
CA LEU A 68 -9.04 -3.75 -1.55
C LEU A 68 -8.05 -4.92 -1.54
N ARG A 69 -7.88 -5.53 -2.72
CA ARG A 69 -6.63 -6.20 -3.10
C ARG A 69 -5.71 -5.16 -3.74
N PRO A 70 -4.37 -5.35 -3.76
CA PRO A 70 -3.56 -4.67 -4.76
C PRO A 70 -4.18 -4.99 -6.13
N ALA A 71 -4.80 -3.99 -6.76
CA ALA A 71 -5.75 -4.19 -7.85
C ALA A 71 -5.08 -4.87 -9.04
N ALA A 72 -5.56 -6.05 -9.40
CA ALA A 72 -5.27 -6.71 -10.66
C ALA A 72 -6.49 -6.52 -11.58
N GLY A 73 -6.59 -5.38 -12.25
CA GLY A 73 -7.66 -5.10 -13.20
C GLY A 73 -7.70 -3.63 -13.65
N PRO A 74 -8.31 -3.33 -14.81
CA PRO A 74 -8.42 -1.98 -15.36
C PRO A 74 -9.49 -1.11 -14.69
N ALA A 75 -10.31 -1.69 -13.81
CA ALA A 75 -11.41 -1.00 -13.11
C ALA A 75 -11.07 -0.75 -11.63
N CYS A 76 -11.58 0.35 -11.07
CA CYS A 76 -11.55 0.58 -9.63
C CYS A 76 -12.41 -0.48 -8.92
N PRO A 77 -11.84 -1.27 -7.98
CA PRO A 77 -12.59 -2.33 -7.30
C PRO A 77 -13.67 -1.79 -6.33
N LEU A 78 -13.70 -0.47 -6.08
CA LEU A 78 -14.58 0.16 -5.11
C LEU A 78 -15.78 0.84 -5.77
N CYS A 79 -15.57 1.56 -6.87
CA CYS A 79 -16.65 2.30 -7.55
C CYS A 79 -16.91 1.84 -8.98
N GLY A 80 -16.16 0.84 -9.47
CA GLY A 80 -16.28 0.32 -10.84
C GLY A 80 -15.79 1.27 -11.94
N GLY A 81 -15.13 2.39 -11.59
CA GLY A 81 -14.65 3.35 -12.58
C GLY A 81 -13.62 2.74 -13.55
N THR A 82 -13.82 2.95 -14.85
CA THR A 82 -12.98 2.46 -15.96
C THR A 82 -12.65 3.58 -16.95
N GLY A 83 -11.52 3.50 -17.65
CA GLY A 83 -11.17 4.39 -18.76
C GLY A 83 -9.85 5.18 -18.57
N PRO A 84 -9.40 5.93 -19.60
CA PRO A 84 -8.15 6.70 -19.56
C PRO A 84 -8.17 7.84 -18.53
N ASP A 85 -9.34 8.39 -18.22
CA ASP A 85 -9.55 9.42 -17.18
C ASP A 85 -9.85 8.82 -15.80
N ALA A 86 -9.86 7.48 -15.65
CA ALA A 86 -10.28 6.83 -14.41
C ALA A 86 -9.24 6.90 -13.29
N ALA A 87 -8.03 7.41 -13.58
CA ALA A 87 -6.96 7.53 -12.60
C ALA A 87 -6.23 8.88 -12.62
N VAL A 88 -6.05 9.47 -11.44
CA VAL A 88 -5.27 10.70 -11.23
C VAL A 88 -3.94 10.36 -10.56
N SER A 89 -2.86 10.94 -11.07
CA SER A 89 -1.53 10.82 -10.47
C SER A 89 -1.37 11.82 -9.33
N TRP A 90 -1.02 11.34 -8.14
CA TRP A 90 -0.77 12.17 -6.96
C TRP A 90 0.55 11.80 -6.28
N GLY A 91 1.27 12.79 -5.75
CA GLY A 91 2.58 12.60 -5.14
C GLY A 91 2.59 12.90 -3.65
N SER A 92 3.01 11.95 -2.82
CA SER A 92 3.27 12.14 -1.38
C SER A 92 4.70 12.62 -1.10
N GLY A 93 5.46 13.00 -2.14
CA GLY A 93 6.90 13.27 -2.07
C GLY A 93 7.77 12.01 -2.05
N ARG A 94 7.36 10.95 -1.35
CA ARG A 94 8.08 9.65 -1.31
C ARG A 94 7.55 8.63 -2.31
N ARG A 95 6.28 8.73 -2.68
CA ARG A 95 5.63 7.83 -3.63
C ARG A 95 4.82 8.62 -4.64
N ARG A 96 4.64 8.02 -5.82
CA ARG A 96 3.64 8.41 -6.80
C ARG A 96 2.50 7.40 -6.75
N HIS A 97 1.31 7.90 -6.49
CA HIS A 97 0.07 7.16 -6.37
C HIS A 97 -0.74 7.36 -7.65
N LEU A 98 -1.44 6.32 -8.07
CA LEU A 98 -2.53 6.37 -9.04
C LEU A 98 -3.82 6.19 -8.25
N LEU A 99 -4.58 7.26 -8.11
CA LEU A 99 -5.84 7.30 -7.39
C LEU A 99 -6.97 7.12 -8.39
N CYS A 100 -8.09 6.51 -8.00
CA CYS A 100 -9.30 6.56 -8.82
C CYS A 100 -9.79 8.01 -8.92
N ALA A 101 -10.03 8.51 -10.13
CA ALA A 101 -10.53 9.87 -10.36
C ALA A 101 -11.94 10.10 -9.81
N ARG A 102 -12.72 9.02 -9.63
CA ARG A 102 -14.11 9.08 -9.15
C ARG A 102 -14.24 9.04 -7.63
N CYS A 103 -13.51 8.16 -6.96
CA CYS A 103 -13.66 7.91 -5.51
C CYS A 103 -12.35 8.06 -4.72
N GLY A 104 -11.34 8.69 -5.34
CA GLY A 104 -10.07 9.09 -4.70
C GLY A 104 -9.21 7.96 -4.15
N SER A 105 -9.62 6.70 -4.30
CA SER A 105 -8.95 5.56 -3.68
C SER A 105 -7.68 5.19 -4.41
N ASN A 106 -6.60 4.99 -3.67
CA ASN A 106 -5.33 4.54 -4.23
C ASN A 106 -5.44 3.15 -4.88
N LEU A 107 -5.28 3.10 -6.21
CA LEU A 107 -5.28 1.88 -7.03
C LEU A 107 -3.88 1.25 -7.07
N ARG A 108 -2.84 2.07 -7.14
CA ARG A 108 -1.43 1.63 -7.21
C ARG A 108 -0.51 2.73 -6.70
N ALA A 109 0.52 2.36 -5.95
CA ALA A 109 1.59 3.28 -5.56
C ALA A 109 2.97 2.72 -5.96
N ALA A 110 3.81 3.59 -6.50
CA ALA A 110 5.22 3.30 -6.78
C ALA A 110 6.12 4.19 -5.89
N VAL A 111 7.23 3.63 -5.41
CA VAL A 111 8.25 4.42 -4.70
C VAL A 111 8.89 5.37 -5.71
N THR A 112 8.94 6.65 -5.37
CA THR A 112 9.65 7.64 -6.19
C THR A 112 11.14 7.37 -6.02
N ALA A 113 11.86 7.20 -7.13
CA ALA A 113 13.31 7.03 -7.08
C ALA A 113 13.94 8.25 -6.38
N PRO A 114 14.85 8.04 -5.40
CA PRO A 114 15.54 9.15 -4.78
C PRO A 114 16.37 9.89 -5.84
N GLY A 115 16.39 11.22 -5.78
CA GLY A 115 17.19 12.03 -6.68
C GLY A 115 18.69 11.68 -6.61
N PRO A 116 19.44 11.86 -7.71
CA PRO A 116 20.84 11.41 -7.82
C PRO A 116 21.76 12.01 -6.73
N ALA A 117 21.47 13.24 -6.28
CA ALA A 117 22.20 13.87 -5.17
C ALA A 117 22.07 13.08 -3.85
N LEU A 118 20.86 12.64 -3.49
CA LEU A 118 20.62 11.85 -2.28
C LEU A 118 21.26 10.46 -2.38
N VAL A 119 21.25 9.87 -3.59
CA VAL A 119 21.94 8.59 -3.85
C VAL A 119 23.44 8.72 -3.58
N ARG A 120 24.08 9.80 -4.05
CA ARG A 120 25.50 10.09 -3.82
C ARG A 120 25.81 10.24 -2.32
N VAL A 121 25.04 11.07 -1.60
CA VAL A 121 25.20 11.26 -0.15
C VAL A 121 25.09 9.94 0.61
N ARG A 122 24.10 9.10 0.28
CA ARG A 122 23.95 7.76 0.90
C ARG A 122 25.12 6.84 0.58
N ALA A 123 25.69 6.91 -0.62
CA ALA A 123 26.86 6.12 -0.99
C ALA A 123 28.11 6.55 -0.22
N GLU A 124 28.35 7.85 -0.06
CA GLU A 124 29.45 8.40 0.74
C GLU A 124 29.31 8.01 2.21
N ARG A 125 28.12 8.17 2.80
CA ARG A 125 27.84 7.76 4.18
C ARG A 125 28.09 6.27 4.39
N ARG A 126 27.68 5.40 3.45
CA ARG A 126 27.99 3.96 3.52
C ARG A 126 29.49 3.72 3.52
N ARG A 127 30.25 4.36 2.61
CA ARG A 127 31.72 4.25 2.58
C ARG A 127 32.35 4.68 3.90
N GLN A 128 31.88 5.76 4.52
CA GLN A 128 32.36 6.20 5.82
C GLN A 128 32.07 5.19 6.94
N VAL A 129 30.86 4.61 6.98
CA VAL A 129 30.50 3.57 7.96
C VAL A 129 31.42 2.36 7.85
N TRP A 130 31.69 1.89 6.63
CA TRP A 130 32.56 0.73 6.41
C TRP A 130 34.06 1.01 6.59
N ARG A 131 34.47 2.29 6.53
CA ARG A 131 35.86 2.72 6.80
C ARG A 131 36.13 3.06 8.26
N ARG A 132 35.11 3.07 9.11
CA ARG A 132 35.32 3.12 10.56
C ARG A 132 35.92 1.79 10.99
N THR A 133 37.24 1.72 11.00
CA THR A 133 37.98 0.73 11.78
C THR A 133 37.50 0.85 13.23
N VAL A 134 37.09 -0.27 13.80
CA VAL A 134 36.78 -0.40 15.23
C VAL A 134 38.09 -0.35 16.01
#